data_AF-S4RPR5-F1
#
_entry.id   AF-S4RPR5-F1
#
_cell.length_a   1.000
_cell.length_b   1.000
_cell.length_c   1.000
_cell.angle_alpha   90.00
_cell.angle_beta   90.00
_cell.angle_gamma   90.00
#
_symmetry.space_group_name_H-M   'P 1'
#
loop_
_entity.id
_entity.type
_entity.pdbx_description
1 polymer ?
#
loop_
_entity_poly.entity_id
_entity_poly.type
_entity_poly.pdbx_seq_one_letter_code
_entity_poly.pdbx_strand_id
1 'polypeptide(L)'
;DHYHVFVGDLSPEISTDDLRAAFAPFGKISDARVVKDLATGKSKGYGFVSFFQKLDAENAIQQMGGQWLGGRQIRTNWATRKPPAPKGSQDTDPKHLSFEEVLNQSSPTNCTVYCGGITQGLTEQLMRQTFLLFGQILEIRVFPDKGYSFIRFATHESAAHAIVSVNGSTIEGFSVKCFWGKEASDPVNQFQQQFSQVGYTQQPWTQWGPWYGGSQQYQQFINNGWQVPQYSMYGQAWNQQGYSLDITAITAPW
;
A
#
# COMPACT_ATOMS: atom_id res chain seq x y z
N ASP A 1 13.90 33.16 -7.87
CA ASP A 1 12.93 32.14 -8.29
C ASP A 1 12.66 32.21 -9.79
N HIS A 2 12.29 31.09 -10.41
CA HIS A 2 11.86 31.04 -11.81
C HIS A 2 10.40 30.55 -11.87
N TYR A 3 9.67 30.99 -12.89
CA TYR A 3 8.25 30.67 -13.07
C TYR A 3 8.09 29.69 -14.22
N HIS A 4 7.55 28.50 -13.91
CA HIS A 4 7.51 27.40 -14.85
C HIS A 4 6.11 27.25 -15.46
N VAL A 5 6.07 27.14 -16.77
CA VAL A 5 4.89 26.92 -17.60
C VAL A 5 4.97 25.51 -18.18
N PHE A 6 3.91 24.74 -18.01
CA PHE A 6 3.71 23.47 -18.68
C PHE A 6 3.11 23.74 -20.06
N VAL A 7 3.66 23.10 -21.09
CA VAL A 7 3.16 23.15 -22.45
C VAL A 7 2.86 21.74 -22.92
N GLY A 8 1.59 21.39 -23.05
CA GLY A 8 1.10 20.10 -23.52
C GLY A 8 0.60 20.14 -24.95
N ASP A 9 0.22 18.97 -25.46
CA ASP A 9 -0.32 18.77 -26.81
C ASP A 9 0.61 19.24 -27.95
N LEU A 10 1.91 19.25 -27.70
CA LEU A 10 2.93 19.57 -28.70
C LEU A 10 2.91 18.56 -29.85
N SER A 11 3.02 19.07 -31.08
CA SER A 11 3.27 18.22 -32.25
C SER A 11 4.63 17.51 -32.09
N PRO A 12 4.77 16.23 -32.51
CA PRO A 12 6.01 15.46 -32.32
C PRO A 12 7.22 16.05 -33.05
N GLU A 13 7.00 16.90 -34.05
CA GLU A 13 8.04 17.63 -34.79
C GLU A 13 8.63 18.82 -34.03
N ILE A 14 7.93 19.32 -32.99
CA ILE A 14 8.34 20.52 -32.24
C ILE A 14 9.59 20.20 -31.40
N SER A 15 10.65 20.93 -31.70
CA SER A 15 11.90 20.87 -30.96
C SER A 15 11.91 21.82 -29.75
N THR A 16 12.98 21.73 -28.95
CA THR A 16 13.16 22.65 -27.82
C THR A 16 13.43 24.07 -28.29
N ASP A 17 14.11 24.23 -29.43
CA ASP A 17 14.38 25.53 -30.05
C ASP A 17 13.10 26.17 -30.59
N ASP A 18 12.21 25.39 -31.23
CA ASP A 18 10.91 25.87 -31.71
C ASP A 18 10.03 26.33 -30.52
N LEU A 19 10.01 25.54 -29.46
CA LEU A 19 9.30 25.89 -28.23
C LEU A 19 9.87 27.19 -27.62
N ARG A 20 11.19 27.35 -27.59
CA ARG A 20 11.83 28.56 -27.08
C ARG A 20 11.51 29.77 -27.95
N ALA A 21 11.57 29.63 -29.27
CA ALA A 21 11.27 30.70 -30.21
C ALA A 21 9.82 31.16 -30.12
N ALA A 22 8.86 30.23 -30.00
CA ALA A 22 7.44 30.54 -29.87
C ALA A 22 7.12 31.30 -28.57
N PHE A 23 7.85 31.03 -27.48
CA PHE A 23 7.59 31.65 -26.18
C PHE A 23 8.46 32.89 -25.91
N ALA A 24 9.49 33.16 -26.72
CA ALA A 24 10.39 34.30 -26.56
C ALA A 24 9.71 35.69 -26.60
N PRO A 25 8.65 35.93 -27.40
CA PRO A 25 7.97 37.23 -27.43
C PRO A 25 7.29 37.64 -26.11
N PHE A 26 6.95 36.68 -25.25
CA PHE A 26 6.23 36.95 -24.00
C PHE A 26 7.14 37.37 -22.84
N GLY A 27 8.45 37.11 -22.96
CA GLY A 27 9.41 37.53 -21.97
C GLY A 27 10.70 36.72 -21.99
N LYS A 28 11.60 37.03 -21.05
CA LYS A 28 12.92 36.41 -21.00
C LYS A 28 12.81 34.98 -20.48
N ILE A 29 13.16 34.02 -21.34
CA ILE A 29 13.20 32.59 -21.01
C ILE A 29 14.55 32.25 -20.35
N SER A 30 14.47 31.63 -19.18
CA SER A 30 15.62 31.07 -18.44
C SER A 30 15.99 29.66 -18.92
N ASP A 31 14.98 28.82 -19.15
CA ASP A 31 15.14 27.44 -19.60
C ASP A 31 13.90 27.00 -20.39
N ALA A 32 14.09 26.17 -21.40
CA ALA A 32 13.00 25.54 -22.15
C ALA A 32 13.42 24.12 -22.50
N ARG A 33 12.49 23.17 -22.40
CA ARG A 33 12.74 21.77 -22.75
C ARG A 33 11.49 21.05 -23.23
N VAL A 34 11.61 20.31 -24.31
CA VAL A 34 10.60 19.32 -24.73
C VAL A 34 10.96 17.98 -24.10
N VAL A 35 9.98 17.32 -23.46
CA VAL A 35 10.21 16.01 -22.86
C VAL A 35 10.15 14.95 -23.95
N LYS A 36 11.24 14.21 -24.10
CA LYS A 36 11.37 13.09 -25.01
C LYS A 36 11.47 11.78 -24.23
N ASP A 37 11.07 10.69 -24.87
CA ASP A 37 11.28 9.35 -24.37
C ASP A 37 12.76 8.97 -24.49
N LEU A 38 13.36 8.45 -23.41
CA LEU A 38 14.79 8.16 -23.35
C LEU A 38 15.19 6.94 -24.19
N ALA A 39 14.27 5.98 -24.38
CA ALA A 39 14.54 4.78 -25.16
C ALA A 39 14.38 5.03 -26.67
N THR A 40 13.39 5.82 -27.07
CA THR A 40 13.05 6.04 -28.49
C THR A 40 13.49 7.40 -29.04
N GLY A 41 13.87 8.35 -28.18
CA GLY A 41 14.18 9.73 -28.57
C GLY A 41 12.99 10.55 -29.06
N LYS A 42 11.78 9.99 -29.11
CA LYS A 42 10.59 10.65 -29.62
C LYS A 42 9.98 11.60 -28.59
N SER A 43 9.38 12.70 -29.05
CA SER A 43 8.66 13.64 -28.18
C SER A 43 7.49 12.96 -27.48
N LYS A 44 7.32 13.22 -26.17
CA LYS A 44 6.15 12.80 -25.40
C LYS A 44 4.95 13.75 -25.59
N GLY A 45 5.08 14.76 -26.45
CA GLY A 45 4.02 15.72 -26.73
C GLY A 45 3.82 16.78 -25.65
N TYR A 46 4.80 16.97 -24.76
CA TYR A 46 4.78 18.04 -23.78
C TYR A 46 6.19 18.54 -23.44
N GLY A 47 6.25 19.75 -22.92
CA GLY A 47 7.46 20.45 -22.54
C GLY A 47 7.23 21.42 -21.40
N PHE A 48 8.30 22.10 -21.01
CA PHE A 48 8.30 23.10 -19.96
C PHE A 48 9.08 24.32 -20.42
N VAL A 49 8.57 25.50 -20.11
CA VAL A 49 9.23 26.79 -20.33
C VAL A 49 9.33 27.51 -19.00
N SER A 50 10.49 28.08 -18.70
CA SER A 50 10.79 28.73 -17.44
C SER A 50 11.10 30.20 -17.70
N PHE A 51 10.34 31.11 -17.11
CA PHE A 51 10.54 32.56 -17.23
C PHE A 51 11.21 33.14 -15.97
N PHE A 52 11.91 34.25 -16.15
CA PHE A 52 12.46 35.02 -15.02
C PHE A 52 11.38 35.77 -14.25
N GLN A 53 10.34 36.26 -14.93
CA GLN A 53 9.27 37.04 -14.32
C GLN A 53 7.95 36.27 -14.32
N LYS A 54 7.16 36.45 -13.25
CA LYS A 54 5.84 35.83 -13.12
C LYS A 54 4.87 36.33 -14.19
N LEU A 55 4.89 37.64 -14.44
CA LEU A 55 4.01 38.30 -15.38
C LEU A 55 4.20 37.76 -16.81
N ASP A 56 5.46 37.57 -17.23
CA ASP A 56 5.81 37.00 -18.53
C ASP A 56 5.25 35.57 -18.68
N ALA A 57 5.37 34.74 -17.63
CA ALA A 57 4.81 33.39 -17.62
C ALA A 57 3.28 33.38 -17.67
N GLU A 58 2.63 34.28 -16.94
CA GLU A 58 1.17 34.41 -16.92
C GLU A 58 0.62 34.85 -18.28
N ASN A 59 1.25 35.86 -18.89
CA ASN A 59 0.92 36.32 -20.24
C ASN A 59 1.10 35.20 -21.28
N ALA A 60 2.20 34.44 -21.18
CA ALA A 60 2.43 33.31 -22.06
C ALA A 60 1.35 32.23 -21.91
N ILE A 61 0.92 31.91 -20.67
CA ILE A 61 -0.15 30.94 -20.44
C ILE A 61 -1.45 31.41 -21.12
N GLN A 62 -1.85 32.66 -20.92
CA GLN A 62 -3.10 33.19 -21.46
C GLN A 62 -3.10 33.29 -22.99
N GLN A 63 -2.00 33.74 -23.59
CA GLN A 63 -1.95 34.02 -25.03
C GLN A 63 -1.64 32.78 -25.88
N MET A 64 -0.80 31.86 -25.38
CA MET A 64 -0.42 30.65 -26.11
C MET A 64 -1.36 29.47 -25.88
N GLY A 65 -2.24 29.53 -24.89
CA GLY A 65 -3.23 28.48 -24.65
C GLY A 65 -4.19 28.33 -25.82
N GLY A 66 -4.16 27.18 -26.49
CA GLY A 66 -4.98 26.89 -27.67
C GLY A 66 -4.39 27.39 -28.99
N GLN A 67 -3.19 27.97 -29.00
CA GLN A 67 -2.54 28.40 -30.24
C GLN A 67 -1.98 27.22 -31.03
N TRP A 68 -1.94 27.36 -32.36
CA TRP A 68 -1.34 26.37 -33.24
C TRP A 68 0.19 26.45 -33.20
N LEU A 69 0.85 25.34 -32.91
CA LEU A 69 2.31 25.21 -32.97
C LEU A 69 2.66 23.90 -33.70
N GLY A 70 3.14 24.04 -34.94
CA GLY A 70 3.24 22.92 -35.87
C GLY A 70 1.85 22.41 -36.27
N GLY A 71 1.68 21.09 -36.33
CA GLY A 71 0.40 20.46 -36.70
C GLY A 71 -0.69 20.40 -35.62
N ARG A 72 -0.50 20.96 -34.41
CA ARG A 72 -1.47 20.83 -33.30
C ARG A 72 -1.64 22.12 -32.51
N GLN A 73 -2.82 22.30 -31.90
CA GLN A 73 -3.03 23.32 -30.89
C GLN A 73 -2.40 22.90 -29.56
N ILE A 74 -1.68 23.82 -28.92
CA ILE A 74 -0.98 23.55 -27.67
C ILE A 74 -1.82 23.92 -26.46
N ARG A 75 -1.56 23.26 -25.34
CA ARG A 75 -2.18 23.57 -24.05
C ARG A 75 -1.15 24.15 -23.11
N THR A 76 -1.40 25.32 -22.54
CA THR A 76 -0.54 25.93 -21.53
C THR A 76 -1.19 25.87 -20.15
N ASN A 77 -0.37 25.70 -19.11
CA ASN A 77 -0.79 25.84 -17.72
C ASN A 77 0.41 26.18 -16.84
N TRP A 78 0.18 26.61 -15.62
CA TRP A 78 1.24 26.64 -14.61
C TRP A 78 1.82 25.24 -14.44
N ALA A 79 3.15 25.12 -14.50
CA ALA A 79 3.78 23.84 -14.25
C ALA A 79 3.69 23.54 -12.76
N THR A 80 2.98 22.47 -12.42
CA THR A 80 3.16 21.83 -11.13
C THR A 80 4.52 21.16 -11.16
N ARG A 81 5.50 21.72 -10.45
CA ARG A 81 6.62 20.91 -10.01
C ARG A 81 5.96 19.81 -9.19
N LYS A 82 5.94 18.57 -9.71
CA LYS A 82 5.83 17.42 -8.80
C LYS A 82 6.88 17.72 -7.73
N PRO A 83 6.51 17.84 -6.43
CA PRO A 83 7.53 17.90 -5.40
C PRO A 83 8.48 16.76 -5.75
N PRO A 84 9.78 17.06 -5.89
CA PRO A 84 10.73 16.12 -6.48
C PRO A 84 10.43 14.76 -5.88
N ALA A 85 10.14 13.76 -6.72
CA ALA A 85 10.20 12.37 -6.26
C ALA A 85 11.52 12.29 -5.50
N PRO A 86 11.53 12.00 -4.19
CA PRO A 86 12.63 12.34 -3.31
C PRO A 86 13.87 11.61 -3.82
N LYS A 87 14.65 12.32 -4.63
CA LYS A 87 15.96 11.90 -5.08
C LYS A 87 16.88 12.40 -4.00
N GLY A 88 17.40 11.46 -3.22
CA GLY A 88 18.39 11.73 -2.21
C GLY A 88 19.52 12.57 -2.80
N SER A 89 19.59 13.82 -2.38
CA SER A 89 20.84 14.51 -2.13
C SER A 89 21.02 14.47 -0.62
N GLN A 90 22.16 13.94 -0.20
CA GLN A 90 22.67 13.99 1.16
C GLN A 90 22.52 15.40 1.73
N ASP A 91 21.46 15.61 2.50
CA ASP A 91 21.58 16.25 3.79
C ASP A 91 21.25 15.16 4.80
N THR A 92 22.18 14.93 5.71
CA THR A 92 22.07 14.06 6.86
C THR A 92 21.06 14.62 7.84
N ASP A 93 19.79 14.49 7.50
CA ASP A 93 18.75 14.25 8.49
C ASP A 93 18.02 13.01 7.99
N PRO A 94 18.06 11.88 8.71
CA PRO A 94 17.15 10.78 8.39
C PRO A 94 15.75 11.37 8.37
N LYS A 95 14.81 10.77 7.65
CA LYS A 95 13.40 10.90 8.04
C LYS A 95 13.32 10.39 9.48
N HIS A 96 13.64 11.24 10.45
CA HIS A 96 13.42 10.99 11.84
C HIS A 96 11.91 10.93 11.90
N LEU A 97 11.41 9.70 11.96
CA LEU A 97 10.02 9.45 12.27
C LEU A 97 9.72 10.34 13.46
N SER A 98 8.88 11.35 13.27
CA SER A 98 8.63 12.25 14.39
C SER A 98 7.99 11.42 15.50
N PHE A 99 8.47 11.60 16.73
CA PHE A 99 7.95 10.85 17.87
C PHE A 99 6.43 10.92 17.93
N GLU A 100 5.88 12.10 17.67
CA GLU A 100 4.44 12.36 17.63
C GLU A 100 3.73 11.60 16.49
N GLU A 101 4.31 11.52 15.30
CA GLU A 101 3.72 10.75 14.20
C GLU A 101 3.72 9.25 14.51
N VAL A 102 4.79 8.73 15.13
CA VAL A 102 4.83 7.32 15.55
C VAL A 102 3.85 7.05 16.68
N LEU A 103 3.81 7.90 17.70
CA LEU A 103 2.89 7.76 18.83
C LEU A 103 1.43 7.67 18.34
N ASN A 104 1.05 8.55 17.41
CA ASN A 104 -0.32 8.62 16.88
C ASN A 104 -0.67 7.49 15.87
N GLN A 105 0.28 6.65 15.46
CA GLN A 105 -0.01 5.53 14.54
C GLN A 105 -0.70 4.34 15.20
N SER A 106 -0.69 4.27 16.53
CA SER A 106 -1.27 3.15 17.27
C SER A 106 -2.08 3.63 18.47
N SER A 107 -2.94 2.77 18.98
CA SER A 107 -3.70 3.03 20.20
C SER A 107 -2.74 3.27 21.39
N PRO A 108 -3.08 4.17 22.33
CA PRO A 108 -2.27 4.43 23.53
C PRO A 108 -2.08 3.21 24.46
N THR A 109 -2.87 2.16 24.26
CA THR A 109 -2.76 0.88 24.98
C THR A 109 -1.72 -0.06 24.39
N ASN A 110 -1.33 0.15 23.14
CA ASN A 110 -0.38 -0.72 22.47
C ASN A 110 1.04 -0.35 22.87
N CYS A 111 1.71 -1.22 23.61
CA CYS A 111 3.11 -1.03 23.98
C CYS A 111 4.02 -2.02 23.26
N THR A 112 3.58 -2.65 22.17
CA THR A 112 4.33 -3.70 21.48
C THR A 112 5.03 -3.15 20.25
N VAL A 113 6.34 -3.34 20.18
CA VAL A 113 7.19 -3.00 19.04
C VAL A 113 7.52 -4.28 18.27
N TYR A 114 7.26 -4.29 16.97
CA TYR A 114 7.83 -5.24 16.04
C TYR A 114 9.21 -4.77 15.62
N CYS A 115 10.23 -5.63 15.71
CA CYS A 115 11.57 -5.39 15.21
C CYS A 115 11.99 -6.53 14.27
N GLY A 116 12.27 -6.23 13.00
CA GLY A 116 12.65 -7.24 12.01
C GLY A 116 13.81 -6.82 11.12
N GLY A 117 14.43 -7.79 10.44
CA GLY A 117 15.56 -7.57 9.54
C GLY A 117 16.86 -8.25 9.98
N ILE A 118 16.88 -8.86 11.16
CA ILE A 118 18.04 -9.59 11.69
C ILE A 118 17.92 -11.06 11.27
N THR A 119 18.60 -11.45 10.20
CA THR A 119 18.49 -12.81 9.65
C THR A 119 19.42 -13.83 10.32
N GLN A 120 20.45 -13.37 11.04
CA GLN A 120 21.36 -14.22 11.80
C GLN A 120 21.71 -13.57 13.14
N GLY A 121 21.95 -14.37 14.17
CA GLY A 121 22.32 -13.85 15.50
C GLY A 121 21.17 -13.20 16.29
N LEU A 122 19.92 -13.31 15.83
CA LEU A 122 18.76 -12.79 16.56
C LEU A 122 18.54 -13.58 17.85
N THR A 123 18.86 -12.97 18.99
CA THR A 123 18.66 -13.53 20.33
C THR A 123 17.86 -12.58 21.22
N GLU A 124 17.21 -13.12 22.25
CA GLU A 124 16.49 -12.31 23.24
C GLU A 124 17.44 -11.33 23.94
N GLN A 125 18.65 -11.79 24.28
CA GLN A 125 19.65 -10.98 24.95
C GLN A 125 20.10 -9.79 24.09
N LEU A 126 20.29 -9.98 22.78
CA LEU A 126 20.59 -8.89 21.85
C LEU A 126 19.46 -7.85 21.86
N MET A 127 18.21 -8.28 21.68
CA MET A 127 17.05 -7.38 21.70
C MET A 127 16.92 -6.67 23.05
N ARG A 128 17.15 -7.36 24.16
CA ARG A 128 17.12 -6.74 25.48
C ARG A 128 18.17 -5.65 25.61
N GLN A 129 19.42 -5.92 25.23
CA GLN A 129 20.49 -4.92 25.30
C GLN A 129 20.21 -3.71 24.40
N THR A 130 19.67 -3.93 23.20
CA THR A 130 19.36 -2.83 22.27
C THR A 130 18.16 -2.01 22.71
N PHE A 131 17.10 -2.62 23.24
CA PHE A 131 15.84 -1.92 23.50
C PHE A 131 15.70 -1.38 24.94
N LEU A 132 16.50 -1.87 25.89
CA LEU A 132 16.40 -1.49 27.30
C LEU A 132 16.76 -0.02 27.55
N LEU A 133 17.50 0.61 26.64
CA LEU A 133 17.86 2.03 26.74
C LEU A 133 16.67 2.98 26.47
N PHE A 134 15.59 2.50 25.86
CA PHE A 134 14.41 3.32 25.52
C PHE A 134 13.30 3.24 26.56
N GLY A 135 13.35 2.25 27.46
CA GLY A 135 12.36 2.09 28.53
C GLY A 135 12.30 0.68 29.12
N GLN A 136 11.43 0.49 30.11
CA GLN A 136 11.24 -0.79 30.78
C GLN A 136 10.56 -1.81 29.84
N ILE A 137 11.20 -2.96 29.65
CA ILE A 137 10.70 -4.06 28.85
C ILE A 137 9.94 -5.05 29.73
N LEU A 138 8.73 -5.43 29.32
CA LEU A 138 7.89 -6.43 29.98
C LEU A 138 8.05 -7.82 29.37
N GLU A 139 8.15 -7.91 28.04
CA GLU A 139 8.24 -9.18 27.31
C GLU A 139 9.10 -9.01 26.05
N ILE A 140 9.91 -10.01 25.73
CA ILE A 140 10.62 -10.13 24.46
C ILE A 140 10.30 -11.50 23.85
N ARG A 141 9.85 -11.50 22.60
CA ARG A 141 9.58 -12.73 21.84
C ARG A 141 10.35 -12.70 20.54
N VAL A 142 11.35 -13.57 20.40
CA VAL A 142 12.18 -13.65 19.20
C VAL A 142 11.76 -14.79 18.28
N PHE A 143 11.84 -14.58 16.98
CA PHE A 143 11.60 -15.56 15.92
C PHE A 143 12.82 -15.58 14.99
N PRO A 144 13.93 -16.23 15.41
CA PRO A 144 15.19 -16.22 14.65
C PRO A 144 15.02 -16.78 13.24
N ASP A 145 14.24 -17.85 13.06
CA ASP A 145 13.98 -18.46 11.74
C ASP A 145 13.34 -17.50 10.74
N LYS A 146 12.58 -16.52 11.25
CA LYS A 146 11.87 -15.52 10.44
C LYS A 146 12.55 -14.15 10.47
N GLY A 147 13.60 -13.99 11.27
CA GLY A 147 14.37 -12.75 11.42
C GLY A 147 13.59 -11.56 12.00
N TYR A 148 12.64 -11.82 12.91
CA TYR A 148 11.91 -10.75 13.60
C TYR A 148 11.62 -11.07 15.06
N SER A 149 11.23 -10.05 15.81
CA SER A 149 10.91 -10.11 17.24
C SER A 149 9.80 -9.14 17.61
N PHE A 150 9.15 -9.40 18.74
CA PHE A 150 8.23 -8.48 19.41
C PHE A 150 8.78 -8.11 20.78
N ILE A 151 8.78 -6.82 21.07
CA ILE A 151 9.22 -6.26 22.35
C ILE A 151 8.06 -5.48 22.95
N ARG A 152 7.55 -5.92 24.09
CA ARG A 152 6.51 -5.21 24.82
C ARG A 152 7.14 -4.32 25.88
N PHE A 153 6.89 -3.02 25.79
CA PHE A 153 7.29 -2.03 26.77
C PHE A 153 6.23 -1.83 27.86
N ALA A 154 6.65 -1.25 28.99
CA ALA A 154 5.74 -0.84 30.05
C ALA A 154 4.87 0.36 29.64
N THR A 155 5.41 1.28 28.84
CA THR A 155 4.68 2.47 28.38
C THR A 155 4.66 2.59 26.86
N HIS A 156 3.58 3.18 26.35
CA HIS A 156 3.39 3.45 24.93
C HIS A 156 4.46 4.42 24.39
N GLU A 157 4.83 5.42 25.19
CA GLU A 157 5.88 6.39 24.87
C GLU A 157 7.24 5.71 24.70
N SER A 158 7.61 4.77 25.58
CA SER A 158 8.86 4.01 25.45
C SER A 158 8.91 3.20 24.15
N ALA A 159 7.78 2.58 23.79
CA ALA A 159 7.64 1.84 22.53
C ALA A 159 7.78 2.77 21.31
N ALA A 160 7.17 3.95 21.33
CA ALA A 160 7.30 4.94 20.27
C ALA A 160 8.74 5.46 20.14
N HIS A 161 9.41 5.79 21.25
CA HIS A 161 10.82 6.19 21.27
C HIS A 161 11.74 5.11 20.68
N ALA A 162 11.50 3.85 21.02
CA ALA A 162 12.23 2.72 20.47
C ALA A 162 12.03 2.58 18.95
N ILE A 163 10.79 2.73 18.45
CA ILE A 163 10.51 2.68 17.01
C ILE A 163 11.26 3.79 16.27
N VAL A 164 11.17 5.03 16.76
CA VAL A 164 11.83 6.17 16.12
C VAL A 164 13.34 5.99 16.05
N SER A 165 13.94 5.51 17.14
CA SER A 165 15.40 5.41 17.27
C SER A 165 15.98 4.21 16.54
N VAL A 166 15.27 3.08 16.54
CA VAL A 166 15.79 1.81 16.01
C VAL A 166 15.36 1.57 14.56
N ASN A 167 14.23 2.13 14.10
CA ASN A 167 13.79 1.91 12.72
C ASN A 167 14.77 2.49 11.70
N GLY A 168 15.31 1.64 10.83
CA GLY A 168 16.34 2.03 9.85
C GLY A 168 17.76 2.03 10.40
N SER A 169 17.97 1.67 11.67
CA SER A 169 19.30 1.48 12.24
C SER A 169 19.91 0.13 11.81
N THR A 170 21.17 -0.11 12.21
CA THR A 170 21.87 -1.37 11.93
C THR A 170 22.25 -2.05 13.25
N ILE A 171 21.83 -3.30 13.44
CA ILE A 171 22.16 -4.14 14.60
C ILE A 171 22.98 -5.33 14.09
N GLU A 172 24.20 -5.52 14.59
CA GLU A 172 25.10 -6.61 14.17
C GLU A 172 25.33 -6.68 12.63
N GLY A 173 25.34 -5.52 11.97
CA GLY A 173 25.48 -5.43 10.51
C GLY A 173 24.18 -5.64 9.72
N PHE A 174 23.07 -5.98 10.38
CA PHE A 174 21.76 -6.13 9.75
C PHE A 174 20.94 -4.85 9.85
N SER A 175 20.38 -4.40 8.73
CA SER A 175 19.44 -3.27 8.71
C SER A 175 18.11 -3.68 9.33
N VAL A 176 17.73 -3.03 10.41
CA VAL A 176 16.51 -3.35 11.16
C VAL A 176 15.39 -2.36 10.87
N LYS A 177 14.17 -2.88 10.92
CA LYS A 177 12.95 -2.12 10.75
C LYS A 177 12.07 -2.32 11.97
N CYS A 178 11.69 -1.20 12.57
CA CYS A 178 10.84 -1.19 13.76
C CYS A 178 9.52 -0.52 13.46
N PHE A 179 8.42 -1.15 13.88
CA PHE A 179 7.06 -0.65 13.70
C PHE A 179 6.21 -1.07 14.90
N TRP A 180 4.99 -0.56 14.98
CA TRP A 180 4.01 -1.09 15.94
C TRP A 180 3.72 -2.56 15.67
N GLY A 181 3.90 -3.39 16.69
CA GLY A 181 3.43 -4.75 16.69
C GLY A 181 1.91 -4.78 16.73
N LYS A 182 1.31 -5.68 15.95
CA LYS A 182 -0.10 -6.02 16.16
C LYS A 182 -0.20 -6.67 17.53
N GLU A 183 -1.07 -6.13 18.39
CA GLU A 183 -1.36 -6.74 19.68
C GLU A 183 -1.68 -8.22 19.42
N ALA A 184 -0.83 -9.11 19.96
CA ALA A 184 -1.18 -10.52 19.97
C ALA A 184 -2.41 -10.60 20.86
N SER A 185 -3.56 -10.93 20.26
CA SER A 185 -4.73 -11.31 21.03
C SER A 185 -4.27 -12.42 21.97
N ASP A 186 -4.22 -12.14 23.27
CA ASP A 186 -3.95 -13.17 24.26
C ASP A 186 -4.93 -14.33 24.00
N PRO A 187 -4.47 -15.58 23.81
CA PRO A 187 -5.37 -16.72 23.67
C PRO A 187 -6.24 -16.95 24.91
N VAL A 188 -6.01 -16.21 26.00
CA VAL A 188 -6.83 -16.18 27.22
C VAL A 188 -8.14 -15.39 27.04
N ASN A 189 -8.26 -14.53 26.02
CA ASN A 189 -9.45 -13.67 25.84
C ASN A 189 -10.41 -14.13 24.74
N GLN A 190 -10.25 -15.37 24.22
CA GLN A 190 -11.22 -15.98 23.29
C GLN A 190 -12.38 -16.71 23.98
N PHE A 191 -12.43 -16.78 25.32
CA PHE A 191 -13.55 -17.44 26.02
C PHE A 191 -14.67 -16.51 26.50
N GLN A 192 -14.63 -15.20 26.20
CA GLN A 192 -15.64 -14.26 26.71
C GLN A 192 -16.37 -13.42 25.64
N GLN A 193 -16.46 -13.92 24.40
CA GLN A 193 -17.32 -13.32 23.36
C GLN A 193 -18.32 -14.30 22.72
N GLN A 194 -18.76 -15.34 23.46
CA GLN A 194 -19.89 -16.18 23.04
C GLN A 194 -21.06 -16.20 24.04
N PHE A 195 -21.21 -15.18 24.88
CA PHE A 195 -22.43 -15.01 25.69
C PHE A 195 -22.83 -13.53 25.80
N SER A 196 -23.29 -12.96 24.71
CA SER A 196 -24.04 -11.69 24.73
C SER A 196 -24.97 -11.55 23.53
N GLN A 197 -25.69 -12.64 23.21
CA GLN A 197 -26.90 -12.58 22.39
C GLN A 197 -27.83 -13.73 22.80
N VAL A 198 -28.61 -13.54 23.87
CA VAL A 198 -29.90 -14.21 24.00
C VAL A 198 -30.79 -13.32 24.85
N GLY A 199 -31.78 -12.72 24.19
CA GLY A 199 -32.78 -11.86 24.78
C GLY A 199 -33.65 -12.61 25.80
N TYR A 200 -34.06 -11.87 26.83
CA TYR A 200 -35.03 -12.30 27.81
C TYR A 200 -36.42 -12.40 27.16
N THR A 201 -36.97 -13.61 27.06
CA THR A 201 -38.41 -13.83 27.00
C THR A 201 -38.80 -14.78 28.13
N GLN A 202 -39.67 -14.28 29.02
CA GLN A 202 -40.26 -15.01 30.14
C GLN A 202 -41.31 -16.04 29.70
N GLN A 203 -41.71 -16.87 30.68
CA GLN A 203 -42.97 -17.63 30.89
C GLN A 203 -42.80 -19.19 30.88
N PRO A 204 -43.65 -19.99 31.57
CA PRO A 204 -43.39 -20.43 32.95
C PRO A 204 -43.72 -21.92 33.29
N TRP A 205 -43.34 -22.35 34.50
CA TRP A 205 -43.86 -23.46 35.34
C TRP A 205 -43.72 -24.98 34.98
N THR A 206 -43.19 -25.70 36.00
CA THR A 206 -43.51 -27.07 36.52
C THR A 206 -42.78 -28.36 36.04
N GLN A 207 -42.07 -28.95 37.02
CA GLN A 207 -42.22 -30.32 37.59
C GLN A 207 -41.42 -31.54 37.08
N TRP A 208 -40.87 -32.22 38.11
CA TRP A 208 -40.39 -33.61 38.25
C TRP A 208 -38.96 -33.97 37.82
N GLY A 209 -38.20 -34.49 38.80
CA GLY A 209 -36.83 -34.98 38.65
C GLY A 209 -36.73 -36.49 38.36
N PRO A 210 -35.77 -37.20 38.98
CA PRO A 210 -34.54 -37.66 38.32
C PRO A 210 -34.38 -39.19 38.34
N TRP A 211 -33.81 -39.87 37.33
CA TRP A 211 -33.33 -41.26 37.49
C TRP A 211 -32.38 -41.76 36.38
N TYR A 212 -31.29 -42.43 36.81
CA TYR A 212 -30.45 -43.49 36.19
C TYR A 212 -29.82 -43.23 34.80
N GLY A 213 -28.59 -43.63 34.46
CA GLY A 213 -27.67 -44.62 35.02
C GLY A 213 -26.89 -45.30 33.87
N GLY A 214 -25.67 -45.78 34.12
CA GLY A 214 -24.94 -46.77 33.29
C GLY A 214 -24.08 -46.20 32.14
N SER A 215 -22.75 -46.26 32.21
CA SER A 215 -21.85 -47.41 31.91
C SER A 215 -21.32 -47.36 30.48
N GLN A 216 -20.03 -47.02 30.29
CA GLN A 216 -18.94 -47.95 29.95
C GLN A 216 -19.10 -48.64 28.58
N GLN A 217 -18.24 -48.31 27.60
CA GLN A 217 -17.20 -49.25 27.15
C GLN A 217 -16.26 -48.65 26.08
N TYR A 218 -15.04 -49.18 26.11
CA TYR A 218 -13.86 -48.86 25.32
C TYR A 218 -13.50 -50.08 24.46
N GLN A 219 -13.18 -49.87 23.18
CA GLN A 219 -12.23 -50.62 22.34
C GLN A 219 -12.20 -49.92 20.95
N GLN A 220 -11.08 -49.29 20.54
CA GLN A 220 -10.01 -49.84 19.66
C GLN A 220 -10.64 -50.39 18.34
N PHE A 221 -10.24 -50.09 17.09
CA PHE A 221 -8.93 -50.25 16.43
C PHE A 221 -8.94 -49.61 15.01
N ILE A 222 -7.83 -48.95 14.64
CA ILE A 222 -7.06 -48.95 13.36
C ILE A 222 -7.69 -48.52 11.99
N ASN A 223 -7.03 -47.50 11.41
CA ASN A 223 -6.56 -47.28 10.02
C ASN A 223 -7.27 -46.28 9.08
N ASN A 224 -6.38 -45.46 8.49
CA ASN A 224 -6.48 -44.49 7.41
C ASN A 224 -7.50 -44.78 6.29
N GLY A 225 -8.12 -43.72 5.74
CA GLY A 225 -8.71 -43.77 4.40
C GLY A 225 -9.56 -42.57 4.01
N TRP A 226 -9.05 -41.77 3.08
CA TRP A 226 -9.76 -40.74 2.33
C TRP A 226 -11.02 -41.28 1.63
N GLN A 227 -12.13 -40.53 1.66
CA GLN A 227 -13.35 -40.84 0.91
C GLN A 227 -13.49 -39.91 -0.31
N VAL A 228 -13.63 -40.52 -1.49
CA VAL A 228 -14.05 -39.89 -2.75
C VAL A 228 -15.47 -40.36 -3.11
N PRO A 229 -16.31 -39.54 -3.78
CA PRO A 229 -17.71 -39.89 -4.05
C PRO A 229 -17.91 -40.83 -5.25
N GLN A 230 -18.94 -41.67 -5.19
CA GLN A 230 -19.33 -42.64 -6.22
C GLN A 230 -20.33 -42.04 -7.25
N TYR A 231 -20.17 -42.46 -8.50
CA TYR A 231 -21.05 -42.20 -9.65
C TYR A 231 -22.11 -43.32 -9.77
N SER A 232 -23.35 -42.97 -10.15
CA SER A 232 -24.36 -43.92 -10.62
C SER A 232 -24.98 -43.44 -11.94
N MET A 233 -25.05 -44.39 -12.87
CA MET A 233 -25.40 -44.32 -14.29
C MET A 233 -26.88 -44.70 -14.55
N TYR A 234 -27.36 -44.42 -15.78
CA TYR A 234 -28.67 -44.70 -16.45
C TYR A 234 -29.70 -43.55 -16.40
N GLY A 235 -30.32 -43.09 -17.49
CA GLY A 235 -30.23 -43.40 -18.92
C GLY A 235 -31.39 -42.73 -19.72
N GLN A 236 -31.09 -42.29 -20.96
CA GLN A 236 -31.97 -42.09 -22.15
C GLN A 236 -33.11 -41.02 -22.12
N ALA A 237 -33.50 -40.30 -23.19
CA ALA A 237 -33.00 -40.01 -24.55
C ALA A 237 -33.91 -38.94 -25.24
N TRP A 238 -33.44 -38.37 -26.38
CA TRP A 238 -34.14 -37.58 -27.45
C TRP A 238 -34.54 -36.11 -27.16
N ASN A 239 -34.49 -35.12 -28.05
CA ASN A 239 -33.99 -34.80 -29.42
C ASN A 239 -34.40 -33.30 -29.61
N GLN A 240 -33.61 -32.36 -30.12
CA GLN A 240 -33.49 -32.08 -31.55
C GLN A 240 -32.57 -30.86 -31.79
N GLN A 241 -31.95 -30.88 -32.95
CA GLN A 241 -30.82 -30.09 -33.45
C GLN A 241 -31.19 -28.69 -33.95
N GLY A 242 -30.19 -27.84 -34.11
CA GLY A 242 -30.27 -26.64 -34.95
C GLY A 242 -29.06 -25.71 -34.87
N TYR A 243 -27.96 -26.09 -35.53
CA TYR A 243 -26.84 -25.20 -35.89
C TYR A 243 -26.84 -25.02 -37.41
N SER A 244 -26.72 -23.79 -37.91
CA SER A 244 -25.96 -23.50 -39.15
C SER A 244 -25.74 -22.00 -39.34
N LEU A 245 -24.54 -21.70 -39.85
CA LEU A 245 -23.91 -20.39 -40.05
C LEU A 245 -24.22 -19.79 -41.44
N ASP A 246 -24.13 -18.46 -41.45
CA ASP A 246 -23.53 -17.54 -42.45
C ASP A 246 -24.11 -17.22 -43.85
N ILE A 247 -24.01 -15.90 -44.11
CA ILE A 247 -23.66 -15.14 -45.32
C ILE A 247 -24.70 -14.86 -46.44
N THR A 248 -24.76 -13.55 -46.74
CA THR A 248 -25.10 -12.80 -47.97
C THR A 248 -26.56 -12.38 -48.31
N ALA A 249 -26.66 -11.05 -48.46
CA ALA A 249 -27.17 -10.32 -49.62
C ALA A 249 -28.53 -9.57 -49.52
N ILE A 250 -28.38 -8.24 -49.53
CA ILE A 250 -29.06 -7.22 -50.37
C ILE A 250 -30.54 -7.44 -50.71
N THR A 251 -31.43 -6.54 -50.24
CA THR A 251 -32.31 -5.62 -51.02
C THR A 251 -33.54 -5.16 -50.21
N ALA A 252 -33.79 -3.85 -50.23
CA ALA A 252 -35.08 -3.18 -49.94
C ALA A 252 -36.07 -3.43 -51.12
N PRO A 253 -37.32 -2.89 -51.23
CA PRO A 253 -38.08 -1.86 -50.48
C PRO A 253 -39.46 -2.41 -50.02
N TRP A 254 -40.40 -1.71 -49.36
CA TRP A 254 -40.95 -0.34 -49.45
C TRP A 254 -41.48 0.10 -48.09
#